data_AF-M5RY66-F1
#
_entry.id   AF-M5RY66-F1
#
_cell.length_a   1.000
_cell.length_b   1.000
_cell.length_c   1.000
_cell.angle_alpha   90.00
_cell.angle_beta   90.00
_cell.angle_gamma   90.00
#
_symmetry.space_group_name_H-M   'P 1'
#
loop_
_entity.id
_entity.type
_entity.pdbx_description
1 polymer ?
#
loop_
_entity_poly.entity_id
_entity_poly.type
_entity_poly.pdbx_seq_one_letter_code
_entity_poly.pdbx_strand_id
1 'polypeptide(L)' 'MSSCCSPNIPTDEQIVGLMEKAAERIPAERLWVNPDCGLKTRQREEVIPALSNLVSAAKKLRSTVSV' A
#
# COMPACT_ATOMS: atom_id res chain seq x y z
N MET A 1 -7.46 -3.64 4.07
CA MET A 1 -7.85 -2.22 4.12
C MET A 1 -7.58 -1.73 5.53
N SER A 2 -6.49 -0.99 5.73
CA SER A 2 -6.24 -0.33 7.01
C SER A 2 -7.09 0.93 7.05
N SER A 3 -8.35 0.76 7.47
CA SER A 3 -9.29 1.85 7.70
C SER A 3 -8.65 2.94 8.55
N CYS A 4 -8.85 4.21 8.15
CA CYS A 4 -8.28 5.44 8.74
C CYS A 4 -8.43 5.54 10.29
N CYS A 5 -9.26 4.69 10.92
CA CYS A 5 -9.50 4.62 12.36
C CYS A 5 -8.74 3.52 13.12
N SER A 6 -7.90 2.69 12.48
CA SER A 6 -7.15 1.62 13.17
C SER A 6 -5.65 1.94 13.24
N PRO A 7 -4.99 1.86 14.41
CA PRO A 7 -3.55 2.08 14.58
C PRO A 7 -2.76 0.84 14.09
N ASN A 8 -3.02 0.39 12.87
CA ASN A 8 -2.40 -0.79 12.31
C ASN A 8 -1.39 -0.40 11.23
N ILE A 9 -0.15 -0.83 11.41
CA ILE A 9 0.91 -0.71 10.40
C ILE A 9 0.79 -1.93 9.48
N PRO A 10 0.29 -1.77 8.23
CA PRO A 10 0.15 -2.91 7.34
C PRO A 10 1.52 -3.46 6.95
N THR A 11 1.63 -4.79 6.83
CA THR A 11 2.82 -5.42 6.25
C THR A 11 2.81 -5.27 4.74
N ASP A 12 3.96 -5.45 4.10
CA ASP A 12 4.05 -5.36 2.65
C ASP A 12 3.32 -6.52 1.96
N GLU A 13 3.27 -7.73 2.52
CA GLU A 13 2.44 -8.82 1.96
C GLU A 13 0.95 -8.48 1.96
N GLN A 14 0.46 -7.84 3.03
CA GLN A 14 -0.94 -7.41 3.11
C GLN A 14 -1.27 -6.38 2.03
N ILE A 15 -0.35 -5.46 1.76
CA ILE A 15 -0.50 -4.43 0.72
C ILE A 15 -0.47 -5.08 -0.67
N VAL A 16 0.46 -6.01 -0.91
CA VAL A 16 0.55 -6.76 -2.17
C VAL A 16 -0.75 -7.50 -2.46
N GLY A 17 -1.28 -8.25 -1.48
CA GLY A 17 -2.52 -9.01 -1.67
C GLY A 17 -3.75 -8.13 -1.92
N LEU A 18 -3.75 -6.87 -1.46
CA LEU A 18 -4.81 -5.90 -1.81
C LEU A 18 -4.64 -5.36 -3.24
N MET A 19 -3.40 -5.08 -3.63
CA MET A 19 -3.10 -4.59 -4.97
C MET A 19 -3.36 -5.65 -6.04
N GLU A 20 -3.07 -6.93 -5.78
CA GLU A 20 -3.38 -8.04 -6.69
C GLU A 20 -4.89 -8.13 -6.95
N LYS A 21 -5.71 -8.06 -5.88
CA LYS A 21 -7.18 -8.01 -6.00
C LYS A 21 -7.66 -6.79 -6.78
N ALA A 22 -7.00 -5.64 -6.63
CA ALA A 22 -7.33 -4.45 -7.40
C ALA A 22 -6.94 -4.61 -8.88
N ALA A 23 -5.82 -5.27 -9.16
CA ALA A 23 -5.33 -5.54 -10.51
C ALA A 23 -6.26 -6.48 -11.31
N GLU A 24 -7.07 -7.31 -10.64
CA GLU A 24 -8.12 -8.11 -11.29
C GLU A 24 -9.21 -7.23 -11.95
N ARG A 25 -9.36 -5.98 -11.51
CA ARG A 25 -10.44 -5.07 -11.93
C ARG A 25 -9.94 -3.83 -12.63
N ILE A 26 -8.72 -3.40 -12.34
CA ILE A 26 -8.11 -2.16 -12.86
C ILE A 26 -6.80 -2.54 -13.57
N PRO A 27 -6.58 -2.10 -14.82
CA PRO A 27 -5.31 -2.32 -15.50
C PRO A 27 -4.14 -1.78 -14.68
N ALA A 28 -3.03 -2.52 -14.63
CA ALA A 28 -1.87 -2.19 -13.79
C ALA A 28 -1.33 -0.77 -14.05
N GLU A 29 -1.38 -0.30 -15.31
CA GLU A 29 -0.99 1.06 -15.74
C GLU A 29 -1.79 2.18 -15.06
N ARG A 30 -3.03 1.87 -14.63
CA ARG A 30 -3.96 2.82 -14.00
C ARG A 30 -4.06 2.60 -12.50
N LEU A 31 -3.38 1.60 -11.94
CA LEU A 31 -3.45 1.26 -10.54
C LEU A 31 -2.38 2.04 -9.75
N TRP A 32 -2.84 2.84 -8.80
CA TRP A 32 -1.99 3.63 -7.91
C TRP A 32 -2.18 3.15 -6.48
N VAL A 33 -1.13 3.25 -5.67
CA VAL A 33 -1.18 2.92 -4.25
C VAL A 33 -0.80 4.15 -3.44
N ASN A 34 -1.64 4.48 -2.46
CA ASN A 34 -1.47 5.59 -1.54
C ASN A 34 -2.22 5.30 -0.24
N PRO A 35 -1.90 5.99 0.87
CA PRO A 35 -2.71 5.94 2.08
C PRO A 35 -4.13 6.47 1.83
N ASP A 36 -5.11 5.92 2.55
CA ASP A 36 -6.54 6.27 2.41
C ASP A 36 -6.85 7.73 2.77
N CYS A 37 -6.14 8.29 3.76
CA CYS A 37 -6.37 9.63 4.28
C CYS A 37 -5.04 10.35 4.56
N GLY A 38 -5.11 11.68 4.73
CA GLY A 38 -3.94 12.48 5.08
C GLY A 38 -3.34 12.08 6.43
N LEU A 39 -2.01 12.14 6.55
CA LEU A 39 -1.27 11.62 7.71
C LEU A 39 -1.17 12.62 8.89
N LYS A 40 -1.96 13.71 8.88
CA LYS A 40 -1.86 14.82 9.84
C LYS A 40 -2.05 14.39 11.30
N THR A 41 -2.80 13.31 11.54
CA THR A 41 -3.15 12.81 12.88
C THR A 41 -2.40 11.53 13.25
N ARG A 42 -1.34 11.17 12.51
CA ARG A 42 -0.54 9.97 12.77
C ARG A 42 0.82 10.32 13.37
N GLN A 43 1.32 9.42 14.20
CA GLN A 43 2.64 9.56 14.81
C GLN A 43 3.72 9.13 13.83
N ARG A 44 4.91 9.73 13.92
CA ARG A 44 6.00 9.47 12.96
C ARG A 44 6.47 8.02 13.01
N GLU A 45 6.42 7.44 14.21
CA GLU A 45 6.78 6.06 14.54
C GLU A 45 5.88 5.04 13.85
N GLU A 46 4.64 5.43 13.51
CA GLU A 46 3.69 4.60 12.76
C GLU A 46 3.77 4.87 11.25
N VAL A 47 3.97 6.15 10.88
CA VAL A 47 3.96 6.59 9.48
C VAL A 47 5.16 6.07 8.70
N ILE A 48 6.36 6.20 9.25
CA ILE A 48 7.60 5.79 8.57
C ILE A 48 7.57 4.31 8.19
N PRO A 49 7.30 3.35 9.10
CA PRO A 49 7.24 1.94 8.72
C PRO A 49 6.07 1.65 7.77
N ALA A 50 4.89 2.26 7.95
CA ALA A 50 3.76 2.05 7.05
C ALA A 50 4.06 2.49 5.61
N LEU A 51 4.68 3.67 5.44
CA LEU A 51 5.09 4.17 4.12
C LEU A 51 6.23 3.33 3.52
N SER A 52 7.17 2.86 4.35
CA SER A 52 8.24 1.96 3.91
C SER A 52 7.67 0.65 3.34
N ASN A 53 6.69 0.07 4.04
CA ASN A 53 6.01 -1.16 3.60
C ASN A 53 5.21 -0.92 2.31
N LEU A 54 4.54 0.23 2.20
CA LEU A 54 3.80 0.63 1.00
C LEU A 54 4.71 0.72 -0.23
N VAL A 55 5.88 1.35 -0.09
CA VAL A 55 6.87 1.46 -1.16
C VAL A 55 7.49 0.11 -1.49
N SER A 56 7.78 -0.73 -0.48
CA SER A 56 8.28 -2.10 -0.67
C SER A 56 7.31 -2.94 -1.50
N ALA A 57 6.03 -2.95 -1.13
CA ALA A 57 4.98 -3.65 -1.85
C ALA A 57 4.86 -3.19 -3.31
N ALA A 58 4.88 -1.87 -3.54
CA ALA A 58 4.84 -1.32 -4.89
C ALA A 58 6.07 -1.72 -5.74
N LYS A 59 7.26 -1.81 -5.14
CA LYS A 59 8.48 -2.29 -5.83
C LYS A 59 8.37 -3.77 -6.18
N LYS A 60 7.91 -4.61 -5.24
CA LYS A 60 7.68 -6.04 -5.47
C LYS A 60 6.75 -6.25 -6.66
N LEU A 61 5.61 -5.57 -6.70
CA LEU A 61 4.66 -5.71 -7.80
C LEU A 61 5.16 -5.15 -9.14
N ARG A 62 5.97 -4.10 -9.15
CA ARG A 62 6.62 -3.65 -10.39
C ARG A 62 7.63 -4.66 -10.92
N SER A 63 8.30 -5.42 -10.05
CA SER A 63 9.23 -6.46 -10.51
C SER A 63 8.52 -7.69 -11.09
N THR A 64 7.25 -7.92 -10.73
CA THR A 64 6.46 -9.04 -11.26
C THR A 64 5.75 -8.71 -12.56
N VAL A 65 5.51 -7.42 -12.85
CA VAL A 65 4.93 -6.97 -14.12
C VAL A 65 6.06 -6.74 -15.11
N SER A 66 6.28 -7.70 -16.01
CA SER A 66 7.13 -7.48 -17.19
C SER A 66 6.44 -6.47 -18.10
N VAL A 67 7.05 -5.29 -18.25
CA VAL A 67 6.69 -4.28 -19.27
C VAL A 67 7.15 -4.72 -20.64
#